data_AF-A0A1C5N7V8-F1
#
_entry.id   AF-A0A1C5N7V8-F1
#
_cell.length_a   1.000
_cell.length_b   1.000
_cell.length_c   1.000
_cell.angle_alpha   90.00
_cell.angle_beta   90.00
_cell.angle_gamma   90.00
#
_symmetry.space_group_name_H-M   'P 1'
#
loop_
_entity.id
_entity.type
_entity.pdbx_description
1 polymer ?
#
loop_
_entity_poly.entity_id
_entity_poly.type
_entity_poly.pdbx_seq_one_letter_code
_entity_poly.pdbx_strand_id
1 'polypeptide(L)'
;MQLAKELHTTSSQISRIESRVTEYPSIEIVIEAAKYFHVSTDYLLGITQITSTKSYDISELGLSEESVTRLITRRIDVDILNRLLEHENFPKLCIMIRNYFDDTIAEGIMARNKMIDFAVDQLTDLMTAEPAKRKEIIKDKQFLSLTEIRRE
;
A
#
# COMPACT_ATOMS: atom_id res chain seq x y z
N MET A 1 -22.34 -3.08 -38.61
CA MET A 1 -22.20 -4.42 -39.22
C MET A 1 -21.06 -5.24 -38.63
N GLN A 2 -19.91 -4.64 -38.26
CA GLN A 2 -18.77 -5.38 -37.69
C GLN A 2 -19.14 -6.18 -36.42
N LEU A 3 -19.77 -5.52 -35.43
CA LEU A 3 -20.09 -6.12 -34.13
C LEU A 3 -21.02 -7.34 -34.22
N ALA A 4 -22.06 -7.27 -35.06
CA ALA A 4 -23.02 -8.36 -35.22
C ALA A 4 -22.35 -9.64 -35.74
N LYS A 5 -21.34 -9.50 -36.62
CA LYS A 5 -20.61 -10.64 -37.19
C LYS A 5 -19.74 -11.34 -36.14
N GLU A 6 -19.08 -10.57 -35.29
CA GLU A 6 -18.22 -11.07 -34.21
C GLU A 6 -19.03 -11.70 -33.07
N LEU A 7 -20.21 -11.16 -32.78
CA LEU A 7 -21.13 -11.70 -31.77
C LEU A 7 -22.03 -12.82 -32.30
N HIS A 8 -21.76 -13.34 -33.50
CA HIS A 8 -22.55 -14.39 -34.16
C HIS A 8 -24.07 -14.10 -34.17
N THR A 9 -24.44 -12.83 -34.34
CA THR A 9 -25.83 -12.36 -34.24
C THR A 9 -26.21 -11.48 -35.42
N THR A 10 -27.47 -11.07 -35.49
CA THR A 10 -27.96 -10.18 -36.55
C THR A 10 -27.80 -8.71 -36.15
N SER A 11 -27.61 -7.83 -37.14
CA SER A 11 -27.55 -6.38 -36.88
C SER A 11 -28.89 -5.85 -36.30
N SER A 12 -30.01 -6.51 -36.61
CA SER A 12 -31.31 -6.20 -36.01
C SER A 12 -31.36 -6.53 -34.52
N GLN A 13 -30.79 -7.66 -34.10
CA GLN A 13 -30.72 -8.03 -32.68
C GLN A 13 -29.86 -7.06 -31.88
N ILE A 14 -28.69 -6.68 -32.40
CA ILE A 14 -27.84 -5.64 -31.78
C ILE A 14 -28.63 -4.33 -31.62
N SER A 15 -29.27 -3.86 -32.70
CA SER A 15 -30.03 -2.61 -32.68
C SER A 15 -31.16 -2.63 -31.64
N ARG A 16 -31.85 -3.78 -31.48
CA ARG A 16 -32.89 -3.94 -30.45
C ARG A 16 -32.33 -3.93 -29.03
N ILE A 17 -31.15 -4.50 -28.81
CA ILE A 17 -30.46 -4.48 -27.51
C ILE A 17 -30.02 -3.04 -27.17
N GLU A 18 -29.35 -2.35 -28.10
CA GLU A 18 -28.91 -0.95 -27.92
C GLU A 18 -30.09 -0.01 -27.67
N SER A 19 -31.21 -0.25 -28.35
CA SER A 19 -32.45 0.53 -28.19
C SER A 19 -33.28 0.12 -26.98
N ARG A 20 -32.80 -0.81 -26.13
CA ARG A 20 -33.51 -1.38 -24.97
C ARG A 20 -34.87 -2.01 -25.28
N VAL A 21 -35.11 -2.37 -26.55
CA VAL A 21 -36.31 -3.11 -26.98
C VAL A 21 -36.21 -4.57 -26.57
N THR A 22 -34.99 -5.12 -26.56
CA THR A 22 -34.70 -6.42 -25.95
C THR A 22 -34.18 -6.17 -24.54
N GLU A 23 -35.01 -6.43 -23.54
CA GLU A 23 -34.68 -6.20 -22.12
C GLU A 23 -33.65 -7.22 -21.58
N TYR A 24 -33.69 -8.46 -22.09
CA TYR A 24 -32.80 -9.55 -21.69
C TYR A 24 -32.12 -10.17 -22.91
N PRO A 25 -30.87 -9.79 -23.22
CA PRO A 25 -30.05 -10.46 -24.22
C PRO A 25 -29.80 -11.93 -23.84
N SER A 26 -29.55 -12.81 -24.82
CA SER A 26 -29.18 -14.19 -24.52
C SER A 26 -27.80 -14.25 -23.87
N ILE A 27 -27.57 -15.29 -23.06
CA ILE A 27 -26.28 -15.45 -22.36
C ILE A 27 -25.11 -15.61 -23.32
N GLU A 28 -25.31 -16.22 -24.50
CA GLU A 28 -24.25 -16.31 -25.51
C GLU A 28 -23.82 -14.93 -26.02
N ILE A 29 -24.77 -14.02 -26.26
CA ILE A 29 -24.47 -12.65 -26.71
C ILE A 29 -23.68 -11.91 -25.62
N VAL A 30 -24.03 -12.09 -24.35
CA VAL A 30 -23.31 -11.48 -23.22
C VAL A 30 -21.89 -12.02 -23.11
N ILE A 31 -21.70 -13.33 -23.25
CA ILE A 31 -20.37 -13.97 -23.20
C ILE A 31 -19.50 -13.54 -24.39
N GLU A 32 -20.03 -13.55 -25.62
CA GLU A 32 -19.26 -13.14 -26.80
C GLU A 32 -18.95 -11.63 -26.78
N ALA A 33 -19.87 -10.81 -26.25
CA ALA A 33 -19.59 -9.39 -26.04
C ALA A 33 -18.47 -9.18 -25.02
N ALA A 34 -18.47 -9.93 -23.92
CA ALA A 34 -17.44 -9.85 -22.90
C ALA A 34 -16.05 -10.19 -23.48
N LYS A 35 -15.97 -11.26 -24.29
CA LYS A 35 -14.74 -11.65 -25.00
C LYS A 35 -14.29 -10.58 -26.00
N TYR A 36 -15.21 -10.07 -26.82
CA TYR A 36 -14.92 -9.08 -27.88
C TYR A 36 -14.43 -7.75 -27.30
N PHE A 37 -15.05 -7.27 -26.22
CA PHE A 37 -14.66 -6.02 -25.56
C PHE A 37 -13.53 -6.19 -24.56
N HIS A 38 -13.06 -7.43 -24.34
CA HIS A 38 -12.08 -7.76 -23.30
C HIS A 38 -12.50 -7.24 -21.92
N VAL A 39 -13.77 -7.45 -21.56
CA VAL A 39 -14.34 -7.13 -20.24
C VAL A 39 -14.99 -8.34 -19.57
N SER A 40 -15.29 -8.24 -18.27
CA SER A 40 -16.05 -9.29 -17.57
C SER A 40 -17.55 -9.23 -17.94
N THR A 41 -18.26 -10.36 -17.79
CA THR A 41 -19.73 -10.38 -17.92
C THR A 41 -20.38 -9.50 -16.86
N ASP A 42 -19.81 -9.47 -15.66
CA ASP A 42 -20.28 -8.65 -14.55
C ASP A 42 -20.21 -7.16 -14.89
N TYR A 43 -19.19 -6.74 -15.66
CA TYR A 43 -19.10 -5.37 -16.16
C TYR A 43 -20.21 -5.06 -17.16
N LEU A 44 -20.45 -5.94 -18.14
CA LEU A 44 -21.53 -5.75 -19.11
C LEU A 44 -22.92 -5.74 -18.47
N LEU A 45 -23.11 -6.50 -17.40
CA LEU A 45 -24.36 -6.55 -16.63
C LEU A 45 -24.49 -5.41 -15.62
N GLY A 46 -23.47 -4.53 -15.48
CA GLY A 46 -23.46 -3.43 -14.54
C GLY A 46 -23.33 -3.83 -13.07
N ILE A 47 -22.91 -5.07 -12.80
CA ILE A 47 -22.65 -5.60 -11.45
C ILE A 47 -21.34 -5.03 -10.90
N THR A 48 -20.35 -4.80 -11.76
CA THR A 48 -19.08 -4.16 -11.42
C THR A 48 -18.74 -3.03 -12.38
N GLN A 49 -17.96 -2.06 -11.89
CA GLN A 49 -17.36 -1.00 -12.73
C GLN A 49 -15.98 -1.40 -13.27
N ILE A 50 -15.46 -2.57 -12.86
CA ILE A 50 -14.14 -3.07 -13.29
C ILE A 50 -14.26 -3.67 -14.68
N THR A 51 -13.67 -2.98 -15.67
CA THR A 51 -13.63 -3.39 -17.09
C THR A 51 -12.69 -4.55 -17.36
N SER A 52 -11.83 -4.94 -16.42
CA SER A 52 -10.86 -6.02 -16.59
C SER A 52 -11.54 -7.40 -16.67
N THR A 53 -11.20 -8.22 -17.67
CA THR A 53 -11.56 -9.66 -17.72
C THR A 53 -10.93 -10.48 -16.62
N LYS A 54 -9.83 -10.00 -16.04
CA LYS A 54 -9.15 -10.67 -14.95
C LYS A 54 -9.83 -10.25 -13.66
N SER A 55 -10.67 -11.15 -13.15
CA SER A 55 -10.93 -11.23 -11.72
C SER A 55 -9.62 -11.67 -11.08
N TYR A 56 -8.85 -10.72 -10.56
CA TYR A 56 -7.68 -11.05 -9.74
C TYR A 56 -8.18 -11.55 -8.40
N ASP A 57 -7.63 -12.68 -7.95
CA ASP A 57 -7.79 -13.04 -6.55
C ASP A 57 -7.16 -11.92 -5.71
N ILE A 58 -7.86 -11.46 -4.66
CA ILE A 58 -7.36 -10.40 -3.79
C ILE A 58 -6.00 -10.81 -3.18
N SER A 59 -5.77 -12.11 -2.99
CA SER A 59 -4.48 -12.65 -2.54
C SER A 59 -3.34 -12.43 -3.54
N GLU A 60 -3.63 -12.32 -4.85
CA GLU A 60 -2.64 -12.02 -5.88
C GLU A 60 -2.19 -10.56 -5.88
N LEU A 61 -2.95 -9.66 -5.23
CA LEU A 61 -2.58 -8.24 -5.08
C LEU A 61 -1.52 -8.02 -3.99
N GLY A 62 -1.13 -9.07 -3.25
CA GLY A 62 -0.16 -8.97 -2.16
C GLY A 62 -0.66 -8.17 -0.96
N LEU A 63 -1.98 -7.99 -0.83
CA LEU A 63 -2.59 -7.28 0.29
C LEU A 63 -2.74 -8.22 1.49
N SER A 64 -2.41 -7.72 2.68
CA SER A 64 -2.70 -8.45 3.93
C SER A 64 -4.20 -8.46 4.23
N GLU A 65 -4.67 -9.46 4.99
CA GLU A 65 -6.06 -9.58 5.43
C GLU A 65 -6.55 -8.32 6.17
N GLU A 66 -5.69 -7.72 7.00
CA GLU A 66 -5.98 -6.46 7.69
C GLU A 66 -6.17 -5.30 6.69
N SER A 67 -5.34 -5.23 5.65
CA SER A 67 -5.45 -4.19 4.61
C SER A 67 -6.76 -4.34 3.84
N VAL A 68 -7.10 -5.57 3.46
CA VAL A 68 -8.38 -5.89 2.79
C VAL A 68 -9.56 -5.51 3.67
N THR A 69 -9.52 -5.87 4.95
CA THR A 69 -10.57 -5.53 5.92
C THR A 69 -10.77 -4.02 6.03
N ARG A 70 -9.68 -3.23 6.07
CA ARG A 70 -9.75 -1.76 6.12
C ARG A 70 -10.33 -1.14 4.85
N LEU A 71 -10.04 -1.74 3.69
CA LEU A 71 -10.63 -1.32 2.41
C LEU A 71 -12.13 -1.62 2.37
N ILE A 72 -12.54 -2.83 2.73
CA ILE A 72 -13.96 -3.26 2.74
C ILE A 72 -14.77 -2.45 3.74
N THR A 73 -14.23 -2.23 4.95
CA THR A 73 -14.90 -1.46 6.02
C THR A 73 -14.89 0.05 5.79
N ARG A 74 -14.35 0.52 4.64
CA ARG A 74 -14.22 1.95 4.28
C ARG A 74 -13.51 2.79 5.35
N ARG A 75 -12.60 2.18 6.11
CA ARG A 75 -11.70 2.91 7.02
C ARG A 75 -10.59 3.64 6.26
N ILE A 76 -10.42 3.30 4.99
CA ILE A 76 -9.53 3.98 4.04
C ILE A 76 -10.42 4.61 2.97
N ASP A 77 -10.20 5.89 2.68
CA ASP A 77 -10.80 6.57 1.54
C ASP A 77 -10.20 5.99 0.25
N VAL A 78 -11.02 5.22 -0.47
CA VAL A 78 -10.59 4.47 -1.66
C VAL A 78 -10.26 5.42 -2.82
N ASP A 79 -10.92 6.57 -2.92
CA ASP A 79 -10.64 7.53 -3.99
C ASP A 79 -9.28 8.20 -3.78
N ILE A 80 -8.97 8.56 -2.54
CA ILE A 80 -7.64 9.06 -2.16
C ILE A 80 -6.57 7.98 -2.38
N LEU A 81 -6.86 6.72 -2.02
CA LEU A 81 -5.92 5.62 -2.22
C LEU A 81 -5.62 5.42 -3.71
N ASN A 82 -6.63 5.38 -4.58
CA ASN A 82 -6.42 5.24 -6.03
C ASN A 82 -5.59 6.40 -6.58
N ARG A 83 -5.91 7.64 -6.21
CA ARG A 83 -5.11 8.82 -6.58
C ARG A 83 -3.66 8.71 -6.12
N LEU A 84 -3.42 8.14 -4.94
CA LEU A 84 -2.07 7.90 -4.42
C LEU A 84 -1.34 6.84 -5.24
N LEU A 85 -1.97 5.68 -5.49
CA LEU A 85 -1.38 4.57 -6.24
C LEU A 85 -1.07 4.92 -7.70
N GLU A 86 -1.92 5.73 -8.33
CA GLU A 86 -1.79 6.16 -9.74
C GLU A 86 -0.84 7.35 -9.93
N HIS A 87 -0.41 8.00 -8.84
CA HIS A 87 0.46 9.17 -8.92
C HIS A 87 1.88 8.80 -9.38
N GLU A 88 2.45 9.54 -10.33
CA GLU A 88 3.79 9.29 -10.91
C GLU A 88 4.91 9.21 -9.85
N ASN A 89 4.78 9.94 -8.76
CA ASN A 89 5.74 9.97 -7.65
C ASN A 89 5.55 8.86 -6.61
N PHE A 90 4.49 8.06 -6.69
CA PHE A 90 4.21 7.01 -5.71
C PHE A 90 5.30 5.92 -5.67
N PRO A 91 5.85 5.43 -6.79
CA PRO A 91 6.99 4.50 -6.75
C PRO A 91 8.21 5.08 -6.01
N LYS A 92 8.47 6.38 -6.17
CA LYS A 92 9.54 7.08 -5.45
C LYS A 92 9.26 7.13 -3.95
N LEU A 93 8.01 7.37 -3.55
CA LEU A 93 7.59 7.29 -2.16
C LEU A 93 7.78 5.87 -1.59
N CYS A 94 7.44 4.81 -2.33
CA CYS A 94 7.67 3.44 -1.90
C CYS A 94 9.15 3.13 -1.68
N ILE A 95 10.04 3.63 -2.54
CA ILE A 95 11.49 3.50 -2.36
C ILE A 95 11.95 4.26 -1.11
N MET A 96 11.44 5.48 -0.88
CA MET A 96 11.76 6.26 0.31
C MET A 96 11.29 5.57 1.60
N ILE A 97 10.07 5.02 1.60
CA ILE A 97 9.53 4.25 2.72
C ILE A 97 10.35 2.98 2.95
N ARG A 98 10.69 2.26 1.88
CA ARG A 98 11.52 1.05 1.94
C ARG A 98 12.88 1.37 2.54
N ASN A 99 13.58 2.38 2.05
CA ASN A 99 14.88 2.80 2.59
C ASN A 99 14.79 3.27 4.05
N TYR A 100 13.71 3.95 4.41
CA TYR A 100 13.44 4.35 5.80
C TYR A 100 13.34 3.14 6.74
N PHE A 101 12.64 2.08 6.30
CA PHE A 101 12.49 0.84 7.07
C PHE A 101 13.69 -0.10 6.98
N ASP A 102 14.41 -0.10 5.86
CA ASP A 102 15.50 -1.04 5.59
C ASP A 102 16.81 -0.65 6.29
N ASP A 103 17.18 0.64 6.40
CA ASP A 103 18.49 1.04 7.00
C ASP A 103 18.47 2.25 7.97
N THR A 104 17.42 3.07 8.02
CA THR A 104 17.59 4.44 8.60
C THR A 104 17.30 4.56 10.09
N ILE A 105 16.36 3.79 10.65
CA ILE A 105 16.07 3.84 12.10
C ILE A 105 17.17 3.10 12.90
N ALA A 106 17.77 2.05 12.35
CA ALA A 106 18.80 1.28 13.04
C ALA A 106 20.11 2.06 13.15
N GLU A 107 20.61 2.62 12.04
CA GLU A 107 21.84 3.41 12.05
C GLU A 107 21.70 4.71 12.83
N GLY A 108 20.56 5.43 12.72
CA GLY A 108 20.30 6.64 13.49
C GLY A 108 20.23 6.40 15.01
N ILE A 109 19.59 5.30 15.43
CA ILE A 109 19.56 4.90 16.85
C ILE A 109 20.94 4.43 17.32
N MET A 110 21.66 3.65 16.52
CA MET A 110 23.01 3.19 16.86
C MET A 110 24.01 4.35 16.94
N ALA A 111 23.94 5.33 16.03
CA ALA A 111 24.77 6.53 16.06
C ALA A 111 24.46 7.37 17.31
N ARG A 112 23.17 7.51 17.68
CA ARG A 112 22.76 8.19 18.91
C ARG A 112 23.25 7.46 20.16
N ASN A 113 23.08 6.14 20.25
CA ASN A 113 23.56 5.37 21.40
C ASN A 113 25.10 5.42 21.50
N LYS A 114 25.84 5.33 20.39
CA LYS A 114 27.30 5.52 20.39
C LYS A 114 27.74 6.90 20.89
N MET A 115 26.98 7.96 20.59
CA MET A 115 27.26 9.29 21.13
C MET A 115 26.99 9.39 22.63
N ILE A 116 25.97 8.68 23.13
CA ILE A 116 25.69 8.56 24.56
C ILE A 116 26.82 7.81 25.26
N ASP A 117 27.26 6.67 24.71
CA ASP A 117 28.39 5.89 25.22
C ASP A 117 29.66 6.75 25.31
N PHE A 118 29.97 7.48 24.25
CA PHE A 118 31.12 8.39 24.22
C PHE A 118 31.05 9.47 25.31
N ALA A 119 29.89 10.08 25.53
CA ALA A 119 29.71 11.06 26.60
C ALA A 119 29.86 10.43 27.99
N VAL A 120 29.36 9.20 28.18
CA VAL A 120 29.48 8.43 29.42
C VAL A 120 30.94 8.07 29.73
N ASP A 121 31.73 7.74 28.70
CA ASP A 121 33.16 7.47 28.83
C ASP A 121 33.92 8.72 29.25
N GLN A 122 33.67 9.87 28.62
CA GLN A 122 34.28 11.14 29.03
C GLN A 122 33.93 11.54 30.47
N LEU A 123 32.69 11.31 30.90
CA LEU A 123 32.29 11.52 32.30
C LEU A 123 33.03 10.56 33.25
N THR A 124 33.34 9.35 32.80
CA THR A 124 34.09 8.37 33.61
C THR A 124 35.55 8.79 33.79
N ASP A 125 36.16 9.33 32.74
CA ASP A 125 37.50 9.90 32.79
C ASP A 125 37.55 11.13 33.72
N LEU A 126 36.56 12.03 33.60
CA LEU A 126 36.40 13.20 34.46
C LEU A 126 36.17 12.83 35.93
N MET A 127 35.41 11.77 36.21
CA MET A 127 35.20 11.28 37.58
C MET A 127 36.51 10.82 38.24
N THR A 128 37.45 10.32 37.43
CA THR A 128 38.78 9.88 37.89
C THR A 128 39.71 11.07 38.09
N ALA A 129 39.64 12.07 37.21
CA ALA A 129 40.45 13.29 37.28
C ALA A 129 39.98 14.28 38.38
N GLU A 130 38.68 14.35 38.66
CA GLU A 130 38.09 15.30 39.62
C GLU A 130 37.20 14.61 40.68
N PRO A 131 37.80 13.95 41.71
CA PRO A 131 37.05 13.22 42.73
C PRO A 131 36.04 14.08 43.51
N ALA A 132 36.28 15.39 43.60
CA ALA A 132 35.41 16.34 44.28
C ALA A 132 34.02 16.49 43.61
N LYS A 133 33.92 16.25 42.29
CA LYS A 133 32.67 16.34 41.52
C LYS A 133 31.98 14.99 41.30
N ARG A 134 32.52 13.91 41.88
CA ARG A 134 32.06 12.53 41.65
C ARG A 134 30.53 12.34 41.80
N LYS A 135 29.91 12.95 42.82
CA LYS A 135 28.45 12.81 43.05
C LYS A 135 27.60 13.41 41.92
N GLU A 136 28.04 14.52 41.35
CA GLU A 136 27.37 15.19 40.24
C GLU A 136 27.55 14.38 38.94
N ILE A 137 28.78 13.94 38.67
CA ILE A 137 29.11 13.15 37.48
C ILE A 137 28.36 11.81 37.44
N ILE A 138 28.19 11.14 38.60
CA ILE A 138 27.39 9.90 38.69
C ILE A 138 25.93 10.14 38.29
N LYS A 139 25.36 11.29 38.69
CA LYS A 139 23.98 11.66 38.37
C LYS A 139 23.81 11.91 36.87
N ASP A 140 24.75 12.63 36.25
CA ASP A 140 24.73 12.93 34.82
C ASP A 140 24.91 11.66 33.98
N LYS A 141 25.79 10.77 34.41
CA LYS A 141 25.99 9.45 33.78
C LYS A 141 24.73 8.58 33.86
N GLN A 142 24.05 8.54 35.00
CA GLN A 142 22.77 7.83 35.16
C GLN A 142 21.67 8.40 34.26
N PHE A 143 21.59 9.73 34.14
CA PHE A 143 20.62 10.39 33.27
C PHE A 143 20.84 10.02 31.80
N LEU A 144 22.09 10.06 31.32
CA LEU A 144 22.43 9.71 29.95
C LEU A 144 22.11 8.24 29.61
N SER A 145 22.44 7.29 30.48
CA SER A 145 22.11 5.87 30.28
C SER A 145 20.60 5.59 30.24
N LEU A 146 19.77 6.41 30.91
CA LEU A 146 18.31 6.29 30.83
C LEU A 146 17.74 6.79 29.49
N THR A 147 18.50 7.55 28.72
CA THR A 147 18.07 8.08 27.41
C THR A 147 18.46 7.21 26.21
N GLU A 148 19.24 6.15 26.45
CA GLU A 148 19.58 5.13 25.46
C GLU A 148 18.33 4.39 25.00
N ILE A 149 18.22 4.16 23.69
CA ILE A 149 17.12 3.37 23.14
C ILE A 149 17.59 1.92 23.06
N ARG A 150 17.01 1.06 23.90
CA ARG A 150 17.22 -0.40 23.86
C ARG A 150 16.18 -1.02 22.95
N ARG A 151 16.60 -1.73 21.90
CA ARG A 151 15.72 -2.61 21.12
C ARG A 151 15.62 -3.94 21.86
N GLU A 152 14.40 -4.39 22.14
CA GLU A 152 14.12 -5.78 22.52
C GLU A 152 14.21 -6.71 21.30
#